data_AF-A0A1I7SGT5-F1
#
_entry.id   AF-A0A1I7SGT5-F1
#
_cell.length_a   1.000
_cell.length_b   1.000
_cell.length_c   1.000
_cell.angle_alpha   90.00
_cell.angle_beta   90.00
_cell.angle_gamma   90.00
#
_symmetry.space_group_name_H-M   'P 1'
#
loop_
_entity.id
_entity.type
_entity.pdbx_description
1 polymer ?
#
loop_
_entity_poly.entity_id
_entity_poly.type
_entity_poly.pdbx_seq_one_letter_code
_entity_poly.pdbx_strand_id
1 'polypeptide(L)'
;MWRFMQQRDVFVRSNREGVQKVLAQNYAYLMESSSLEYEVQQNCNLTQIGGVLGSKGYGIALQKGSEWTDRISKQILLYQKRGIIEMKKQKWWRSKGATCTGMGSSVKQQRVSLNLYNVSGLFLILFSGLVFSTISVVIEYYCRSRKVGKHEIKEELRMALNMTHVGEHRTRKERVKKTKKRNRSE
;
A
#
# COMPACT_ATOMS: atom_id res chain seq x y z
N MET A 1 -6.05 35.10 16.93
CA MET A 1 -4.82 34.64 16.26
C MET A 1 -3.71 35.70 16.27
N TRP A 2 -3.92 36.91 15.73
CA TRP A 2 -2.89 37.96 15.71
C TRP A 2 -2.23 38.26 17.07
N ARG A 3 -3.03 38.52 18.12
CA ARG A 3 -2.52 38.81 19.48
C ARG A 3 -1.59 37.71 20.02
N PHE A 4 -1.91 36.45 19.72
CA PHE A 4 -1.09 35.31 20.12
C PHE A 4 0.27 35.27 19.39
N MET A 5 0.28 35.60 18.10
CA MET A 5 1.53 35.70 17.32
C MET A 5 2.40 36.86 17.80
N GLN A 6 1.78 38.00 18.11
CA GLN A 6 2.48 39.18 18.58
C GLN A 6 3.16 38.99 19.94
N GLN A 7 2.53 38.24 20.85
CA GLN A 7 3.11 37.95 22.16
C GLN A 7 4.34 37.02 22.10
N ARG A 8 4.47 36.20 21.05
CA ARG A 8 5.54 35.19 20.91
C ARG A 8 6.65 35.57 19.94
N ASP A 9 6.64 36.80 19.42
CA ASP A 9 7.62 37.33 18.45
C ASP A 9 7.93 36.36 17.28
N VAL A 10 6.87 35.84 16.65
CA VAL A 10 7.00 34.83 15.58
C VAL A 10 7.10 35.43 14.18
N PHE A 11 7.17 36.77 14.07
CA PHE A 11 7.18 37.47 12.79
C PHE A 11 8.54 37.39 12.11
N VAL A 12 8.52 37.45 10.78
CA VAL A 12 9.71 37.50 9.92
C VAL A 12 9.65 38.76 9.08
N ARG A 13 10.80 39.25 8.61
CA ARG A 13 10.86 40.53 7.87
C ARG A 13 10.56 40.36 6.39
N SER A 14 10.77 39.16 5.83
CA SER A 14 10.59 38.89 4.41
C SER A 14 10.02 37.51 4.13
N ASN A 15 9.39 37.35 2.96
CA ASN A 15 8.87 36.06 2.51
C ASN A 15 9.97 35.01 2.38
N ARG A 16 11.15 35.40 1.86
CA ARG A 16 12.29 34.48 1.69
C ARG A 16 12.79 33.94 3.04
N GLU A 17 12.90 34.81 4.03
CA GLU A 17 13.25 34.43 5.40
C GLU A 17 12.19 33.49 6.00
N GLY A 18 10.90 33.80 5.77
CA GLY A 18 9.79 32.93 6.18
C GLY A 18 9.90 31.53 5.59
N VAL A 19 10.14 31.40 4.29
CA VAL A 19 10.32 30.11 3.60
C VAL A 19 11.52 29.34 4.14
N GLN A 20 12.67 30.00 4.34
CA GLN A 20 13.85 29.37 4.92
C GLN A 20 13.59 28.89 6.35
N LYS A 21 12.83 29.66 7.14
CA LYS A 21 12.44 29.31 8.50
C LYS A 21 11.54 28.07 8.53
N VAL A 22 10.59 27.95 7.59
CA VAL A 22 9.74 26.76 7.43
C VAL A 22 10.57 25.52 7.08
N LEU A 23 11.57 25.66 6.22
CA LEU A 23 12.43 24.53 5.82
C LEU A 23 13.38 24.06 6.94
N ALA A 24 13.82 24.96 7.81
CA ALA A 24 14.82 24.67 8.82
C ALA A 24 14.23 24.13 10.15
N GLN A 25 12.99 24.47 10.48
CA GLN A 25 12.38 24.16 11.78
C GLN A 25 10.87 23.94 11.66
N ASN A 26 10.24 23.42 12.72
CA ASN A 26 8.78 23.21 12.80
C ASN A 26 8.03 24.56 12.91
N TYR A 27 7.96 25.28 11.81
CA TYR A 27 7.34 26.59 11.70
C TYR A 27 6.33 26.60 10.55
N ALA A 28 5.13 27.14 10.81
CA ALA A 28 4.12 27.37 9.79
C ALA A 28 4.15 28.85 9.40
N TYR A 29 4.27 29.12 8.11
CA TYR A 29 4.31 30.49 7.58
C TYR A 29 3.05 30.80 6.78
N LEU A 30 2.48 31.98 7.04
CA LEU A 30 1.34 32.50 6.29
C LEU A 30 1.88 33.45 5.22
N MET A 31 1.60 33.14 3.96
CA MET A 31 1.98 33.95 2.81
C MET A 31 0.79 34.10 1.88
N GLU A 32 0.85 35.10 1.00
CA GLU A 32 -0.13 35.27 -0.07
C GLU A 32 -0.18 34.04 -1.00
N SER A 33 -1.37 33.71 -1.49
CA SER A 33 -1.62 32.50 -2.27
C SER A 33 -0.79 32.41 -3.56
N SER A 34 -0.60 33.52 -4.26
CA SER A 34 0.20 33.60 -5.50
C SER A 34 1.67 33.29 -5.26
N SER A 35 2.26 33.87 -4.21
CA SER A 35 3.63 33.61 -3.79
C SER A 35 3.79 32.20 -3.23
N LEU A 36 2.79 31.70 -2.51
CA LEU A 36 2.81 30.33 -1.98
C LEU A 36 2.78 29.29 -3.09
N GLU A 37 1.89 29.47 -4.08
CA GLU A 37 1.80 28.63 -5.27
C GLU A 37 3.15 28.59 -6.02
N TYR A 38 3.83 29.74 -6.10
CA TYR A 38 5.16 29.83 -6.70
C TYR A 38 6.19 29.01 -5.91
N GLU A 39 6.34 29.26 -4.61
CA GLU A 39 7.38 28.62 -3.77
C GLU A 39 7.20 27.10 -3.67
N VAL A 40 5.95 26.63 -3.52
CA VAL A 40 5.64 25.19 -3.49
C VAL A 40 5.94 24.53 -4.85
N GLN A 41 5.73 25.23 -5.95
CA GLN A 41 6.06 24.72 -7.27
C GLN A 41 7.57 24.66 -7.55
N GLN A 42 8.37 25.54 -6.94
CA GLN A 42 9.83 25.54 -7.07
C GLN A 42 10.50 24.52 -6.14
N ASN A 43 9.96 24.34 -4.92
CA ASN A 43 10.56 23.51 -3.87
C ASN A 43 9.60 22.41 -3.40
N CYS A 44 9.87 21.16 -3.78
CA CYS A 44 8.99 20.02 -3.46
C CYS A 44 8.92 19.66 -1.97
N ASN A 45 9.80 20.24 -1.13
CA ASN A 45 9.79 20.07 0.32
C ASN A 45 8.74 20.94 1.02
N LEU A 46 8.16 21.91 0.31
CA LEU A 46 7.10 22.77 0.82
C LEU A 46 5.74 22.18 0.44
N THR A 47 4.78 22.27 1.35
CA THR A 47 3.40 21.86 1.08
C THR A 47 2.43 22.93 1.55
N GLN A 48 1.41 23.19 0.74
CA GLN A 48 0.30 24.04 1.15
C GLN A 48 -0.67 23.23 1.99
N ILE A 49 -0.97 23.73 3.19
CA ILE A 49 -1.95 23.12 4.09
C ILE A 49 -3.19 24.04 4.15
N GLY A 50 -4.36 23.47 3.86
CA GLY A 50 -5.64 24.19 3.93
C GLY A 50 -5.95 25.08 2.70
N GLY A 51 -7.07 25.80 2.81
CA GLY A 51 -7.57 26.71 1.77
C GLY A 51 -7.06 28.14 1.94
N VAL A 52 -7.52 29.03 1.05
CA VAL A 52 -7.25 30.47 1.16
C VAL A 52 -8.06 31.08 2.30
N LEU A 53 -7.43 31.92 3.12
CA LEU A 53 -8.08 32.60 4.25
C LEU A 53 -8.95 33.80 3.82
N GLY A 54 -8.85 34.20 2.56
CA GLY A 54 -9.62 35.29 1.98
C GLY A 54 -9.21 35.52 0.52
N SER A 55 -10.03 36.27 -0.19
CA SER A 55 -9.73 36.73 -1.55
C SER A 55 -9.21 38.17 -1.50
N LYS A 56 -8.01 38.36 -2.03
CA LYS A 56 -7.44 39.68 -2.33
C LYS A 56 -6.93 39.67 -3.77
N GLY A 57 -6.92 40.82 -4.41
CA GLY A 57 -6.46 40.99 -5.77
C GLY A 57 -5.41 42.10 -5.86
N TYR A 58 -4.49 41.97 -6.82
CA TYR A 58 -3.56 43.03 -7.16
C TYR A 58 -4.20 44.03 -8.11
N GLY A 59 -3.85 45.31 -7.95
CA GLY A 59 -4.25 46.39 -8.84
C GLY A 59 -3.07 47.28 -9.17
N ILE A 60 -3.14 47.97 -10.31
CA ILE A 60 -2.18 49.00 -10.69
C ILE A 60 -2.68 50.33 -10.12
N ALA A 61 -1.91 50.92 -9.21
CA ALA A 61 -2.25 52.20 -8.61
C ALA A 61 -1.76 53.35 -9.50
N LEU A 62 -2.65 54.30 -9.78
CA LEU A 62 -2.34 55.56 -10.46
C LEU A 62 -2.66 56.74 -9.55
N GLN A 63 -2.05 57.89 -9.83
CA GLN A 63 -2.39 59.13 -9.14
C GLN A 63 -3.88 59.44 -9.29
N LYS A 64 -4.51 59.90 -8.20
CA LYS A 64 -5.92 60.27 -8.20
C LYS A 64 -6.18 61.35 -9.26
N GLY A 65 -7.16 61.11 -10.14
CA GLY A 65 -7.49 62.02 -11.24
C GLY A 65 -6.66 61.82 -12.51
N SER A 66 -5.82 60.79 -12.60
CA SER A 66 -5.06 60.51 -13.82
C SER A 66 -5.97 60.09 -14.99
N GLU A 67 -5.78 60.71 -16.15
CA GLU A 67 -6.48 60.35 -17.41
C GLU A 67 -6.19 58.92 -17.88
N TRP A 68 -5.09 58.31 -17.41
CA TRP A 68 -4.67 56.97 -17.79
C TRP A 68 -5.47 55.86 -17.10
N THR A 69 -6.18 56.20 -16.02
CA THR A 69 -6.89 55.22 -15.18
C THR A 69 -7.91 54.41 -16.00
N ASP A 70 -8.73 55.09 -16.80
CA ASP A 70 -9.74 54.45 -17.64
C ASP A 70 -9.12 53.63 -18.78
N ARG A 71 -8.08 54.19 -19.43
CA ARG A 71 -7.38 53.52 -20.54
C ARG A 71 -6.71 52.22 -20.09
N ILE A 72 -6.02 52.24 -18.95
CA ILE A 72 -5.36 51.06 -18.38
C ILE A 72 -6.40 50.02 -17.94
N SER A 73 -7.48 50.46 -17.27
CA SER A 73 -8.54 49.56 -16.83
C SER A 73 -9.19 48.82 -17.99
N LYS A 74 -9.52 49.52 -19.08
CA LYS A 74 -10.05 48.91 -20.31
C LYS A 74 -9.07 47.90 -20.90
N GLN A 75 -7.78 48.21 -20.92
CA GLN A 75 -6.77 47.30 -21.47
C GLN A 75 -6.59 46.04 -20.62
N ILE A 76 -6.63 46.15 -19.30
CA ILE A 76 -6.57 45.00 -18.39
C ILE A 76 -7.78 44.07 -18.64
N LEU A 77 -8.98 44.63 -18.79
CA LEU A 77 -10.18 43.85 -19.12
C LEU A 77 -10.03 43.11 -20.46
N LEU A 78 -9.47 43.77 -21.48
CA LEU A 78 -9.19 43.13 -22.77
C LEU A 78 -8.15 42.01 -22.64
N TYR A 79 -7.13 42.18 -21.80
CA TYR A 79 -6.11 41.16 -21.55
C TYR A 79 -6.68 39.95 -20.81
N GLN A 80 -7.58 40.18 -19.86
CA GLN A 80 -8.30 39.12 -19.16
C GLN A 80 -9.24 38.38 -20.12
N LYS A 81 -10.03 39.09 -20.94
CA LYS A 81 -10.94 38.49 -21.94
C LYS A 81 -10.19 37.64 -22.97
N ARG A 82 -8.99 38.05 -23.36
CA ARG A 82 -8.12 37.30 -24.29
C ARG A 82 -7.32 36.18 -23.62
N GLY A 83 -7.40 36.03 -22.29
CA GLY A 83 -6.64 35.01 -21.55
C GLY A 83 -5.12 35.27 -21.49
N ILE A 84 -4.67 36.46 -21.88
CA ILE A 84 -3.22 36.79 -21.94
C ILE A 84 -2.62 36.73 -20.54
N ILE A 85 -3.35 37.17 -19.52
CA ILE A 85 -2.89 37.16 -18.12
C ILE A 85 -2.60 35.72 -17.67
N GLU A 86 -3.50 34.78 -17.96
CA GLU A 86 -3.31 33.36 -17.61
C GLU A 86 -2.11 32.76 -18.35
N MET A 87 -1.97 33.10 -19.64
CA MET A 87 -0.83 32.67 -20.45
C MET A 87 0.50 33.19 -19.88
N LYS A 88 0.52 34.43 -19.38
CA LYS A 88 1.68 35.00 -18.67
C LYS A 88 1.91 34.33 -17.33
N LYS A 89 0.86 34.08 -16.52
CA LYS A 89 0.97 33.36 -15.25
C LYS A 89 1.61 31.99 -15.47
N GLN A 90 1.07 31.20 -16.40
CA GLN A 90 1.60 29.89 -16.73
C GLN A 90 3.07 29.96 -17.17
N LYS A 91 3.42 30.93 -18.02
CA LYS A 91 4.80 31.13 -18.45
C LYS A 91 5.74 31.44 -17.26
N TRP A 92 5.37 32.33 -16.35
CA TRP A 92 6.27 32.73 -15.27
C TRP A 92 6.30 31.76 -14.08
N TRP A 93 5.17 31.13 -13.74
CA TRP A 93 5.09 30.16 -12.63
C TRP A 93 5.60 28.78 -13.03
N ARG A 94 5.29 28.29 -14.25
CA ARG A 94 5.67 26.92 -14.65
C ARG A 94 7.03 26.82 -15.35
N SER A 95 7.48 27.85 -16.07
CA SER A 95 8.68 27.73 -16.93
C SER A 95 10.00 27.68 -16.17
N LYS A 96 10.03 27.94 -14.86
CA LYS A 96 11.27 28.00 -14.07
C LYS A 96 11.39 26.97 -12.96
N GLY A 97 10.32 26.21 -12.68
CA GLY A 97 10.33 25.21 -11.61
C GLY A 97 10.93 23.89 -12.08
N ALA A 98 11.74 23.27 -11.22
CA ALA A 98 11.98 21.84 -11.29
C ALA A 98 10.61 21.16 -11.32
N THR A 99 10.35 20.33 -12.33
CA THR A 99 9.14 19.51 -12.36
C THR A 99 9.21 18.62 -11.13
N CYS A 100 8.55 19.00 -10.03
CA CYS A 100 8.33 18.12 -8.90
C CYS A 100 7.51 16.94 -9.42
N THR A 101 8.19 15.92 -9.93
CA THR A 101 7.62 14.65 -10.35
C THR A 101 7.14 13.95 -9.09
N GLY A 102 5.88 14.21 -8.73
CA GLY A 102 5.21 13.54 -7.63
C GLY A 102 5.49 14.14 -6.26
N MET A 103 4.78 15.21 -5.92
CA MET A 103 4.15 15.27 -4.60
C MET A 103 2.95 16.23 -4.65
N GLY A 104 1.82 15.71 -4.18
CA GLY A 104 0.46 16.18 -4.41
C GLY A 104 0.27 17.69 -4.30
N SER A 105 -0.11 18.31 -5.40
CA SER A 105 -0.86 19.56 -5.39
C SER A 105 -2.24 19.25 -5.94
N SER A 106 -3.25 19.47 -5.12
CA SER A 106 -4.68 19.21 -5.35
C SER A 106 -5.11 17.75 -5.18
N VAL A 107 -5.97 17.54 -4.18
CA VAL A 107 -7.02 16.52 -4.18
C VAL A 107 -7.84 16.69 -5.46
N LYS A 108 -7.37 16.10 -6.56
CA LYS A 108 -8.15 15.88 -7.78
C LYS A 108 -7.90 14.45 -8.19
N GLN A 109 -8.70 13.57 -7.62
CA GLN A 109 -9.09 12.27 -8.16
C GLN A 109 -8.02 11.66 -9.06
N GLN A 110 -6.88 11.32 -8.47
CA GLN A 110 -5.88 10.55 -9.14
C GLN A 110 -6.55 9.21 -9.39
N ARG A 111 -6.94 8.94 -10.65
CA ARG A 111 -7.29 7.59 -11.08
C ARG A 111 -6.15 6.73 -10.58
N VAL A 112 -6.43 5.88 -9.60
CA VAL A 112 -5.43 5.03 -8.98
C VAL A 112 -4.91 4.15 -10.10
N SER A 113 -3.79 4.54 -10.70
CA SER A 113 -3.08 3.71 -11.65
C SER A 113 -2.71 2.47 -10.86
N LEU A 114 -3.29 1.32 -11.21
CA LEU A 114 -2.96 0.03 -10.62
C LEU A 114 -1.51 -0.28 -10.93
N ASN A 115 -0.61 0.23 -10.09
CA ASN A 115 0.80 -0.09 -10.14
C ASN A 115 0.95 -1.55 -9.68
N LEU A 116 1.88 -2.31 -10.27
CA LEU A 116 2.13 -3.72 -9.94
C LEU A 116 2.37 -3.91 -8.42
N TYR A 117 2.91 -2.88 -7.77
CA TYR A 117 3.08 -2.85 -6.32
C TYR A 117 1.76 -2.94 -5.54
N ASN A 118 0.69 -2.29 -5.99
CA ASN A 118 -0.62 -2.31 -5.33
C ASN A 118 -1.35 -3.65 -5.55
N VAL A 119 -1.00 -4.40 -6.59
CA VAL A 119 -1.59 -5.71 -6.94
C VAL A 119 -0.72 -6.88 -6.43
N SER A 120 0.43 -6.59 -5.82
CA SER A 120 1.35 -7.58 -5.26
C SER A 120 0.69 -8.53 -4.26
N GLY A 121 -0.28 -8.04 -3.48
CA GLY A 121 -1.06 -8.86 -2.54
C GLY A 121 -1.83 -10.01 -3.20
N LEU A 122 -2.35 -9.81 -4.41
CA LEU A 122 -3.06 -10.86 -5.14
C LEU A 122 -2.12 -12.00 -5.54
N PHE A 123 -0.91 -11.66 -6.02
CA PHE A 123 0.09 -12.66 -6.38
C PHE A 123 0.56 -13.48 -5.18
N LEU A 124 0.73 -12.86 -4.01
CA LEU A 124 1.10 -13.56 -2.79
C LEU A 124 0.02 -14.58 -2.36
N ILE A 125 -1.25 -14.19 -2.39
CA ILE A 125 -2.36 -15.09 -2.03
C ILE A 125 -2.42 -16.27 -3.02
N LEU A 126 -2.34 -16.01 -4.32
CA LEU A 126 -2.35 -17.05 -5.36
C LEU A 126 -1.18 -18.04 -5.18
N PHE A 127 0.03 -17.54 -4.95
CA PHE A 127 1.20 -18.39 -4.76
C PHE A 127 1.09 -19.24 -3.49
N SER A 128 0.61 -18.64 -2.39
CA SER A 128 0.40 -19.37 -1.14
C SER A 128 -0.66 -20.47 -1.31
N GLY A 129 -1.77 -20.20 -1.99
CA GLY A 129 -2.81 -21.18 -2.28
C GLY A 129 -2.29 -22.36 -3.11
N LEU A 130 -1.44 -22.10 -4.11
CA LEU A 130 -0.83 -23.13 -4.93
C LEU A 130 0.08 -24.04 -4.11
N VAL A 131 0.88 -23.47 -3.20
CA VAL A 131 1.79 -24.22 -2.33
C VAL A 131 0.99 -25.07 -1.33
N PHE A 132 0.00 -24.51 -0.65
CA PHE A 132 -0.84 -25.24 0.31
C PHE A 132 -1.64 -26.38 -0.33
N SER A 133 -2.17 -26.15 -1.53
CA SER A 133 -2.86 -27.19 -2.31
C SER A 133 -1.93 -28.35 -2.64
N THR A 134 -0.73 -28.05 -3.15
CA THR A 134 0.27 -29.06 -3.48
C THR A 134 0.69 -29.88 -2.26
N ILE A 135 0.95 -29.21 -1.12
CA ILE A 135 1.32 -29.87 0.14
C ILE A 135 0.21 -30.80 0.62
N SER A 136 -1.06 -30.37 0.57
CA SER A 136 -2.20 -31.18 1.01
C SER A 136 -2.32 -32.49 0.21
N VAL A 137 -2.11 -32.43 -1.11
CA VAL A 137 -2.11 -33.62 -1.97
C VAL A 137 -0.96 -34.57 -1.64
N VAL A 138 0.25 -34.04 -1.41
CA VAL A 138 1.41 -34.85 -1.04
C VAL A 138 1.20 -35.56 0.30
N ILE A 139 0.62 -34.87 1.29
CA ILE A 139 0.30 -35.44 2.61
C ILE A 139 -0.74 -36.56 2.47
N GLU A 140 -1.82 -36.34 1.72
CA GLU A 140 -2.85 -37.36 1.48
C GLU A 140 -2.28 -38.58 0.75
N TYR A 141 -1.46 -38.37 -0.26
CA TYR A 141 -0.79 -39.44 -0.99
C TYR A 141 0.12 -40.27 -0.07
N TYR A 142 0.89 -39.61 0.79
CA TYR A 142 1.77 -40.29 1.74
C TYR A 142 1.00 -41.07 2.82
N CYS A 143 -0.06 -40.47 3.37
CA CYS A 143 -0.96 -41.12 4.32
C CYS A 143 -1.65 -42.33 3.69
N ARG A 144 -2.10 -42.22 2.44
CA ARG A 144 -2.74 -43.33 1.70
C ARG A 144 -1.76 -44.44 1.40
N SER A 145 -0.55 -44.13 0.93
CA SER A 145 0.50 -45.13 0.69
C SER A 145 0.84 -45.91 1.97
N ARG A 146 1.00 -45.22 3.12
CA ARG A 146 1.22 -45.87 4.42
C ARG A 146 0.02 -46.70 4.90
N LYS A 147 -1.21 -46.27 4.63
CA LYS A 147 -2.42 -47.05 4.98
C LYS A 147 -2.52 -48.32 4.13
N VAL A 148 -2.21 -48.25 2.84
CA VAL A 148 -2.21 -49.43 1.95
C VAL A 148 -1.15 -50.43 2.37
N GLY A 149 0.10 -50.01 2.59
CA GLY A 149 1.15 -50.91 3.07
C GLY A 149 0.84 -51.52 4.45
N LYS A 150 0.22 -50.76 5.36
CA LYS A 150 -0.26 -51.31 6.64
C LYS A 150 -1.41 -52.30 6.48
N HIS A 151 -2.29 -52.10 5.50
CA HIS A 151 -3.40 -53.02 5.24
C HIS A 151 -2.90 -54.34 4.66
N GLU A 152 -1.96 -54.27 3.71
CA GLU A 152 -1.33 -55.42 3.07
C GLU A 152 -0.55 -56.27 4.10
N ILE A 153 0.30 -55.63 4.92
CA ILE A 153 1.04 -56.32 5.99
C ILE A 153 0.09 -56.90 7.05
N LYS A 154 -1.03 -56.24 7.38
CA LYS A 154 -1.99 -56.71 8.38
C LYS A 154 -2.78 -57.93 7.90
N GLU A 155 -3.11 -58.00 6.61
CA GLU A 155 -3.77 -59.14 6.00
C GLU A 155 -2.82 -60.35 5.90
N GLU A 156 -1.56 -60.13 5.50
CA GLU A 156 -0.50 -61.16 5.51
C GLU A 156 -0.26 -61.69 6.94
N LEU A 157 -0.17 -60.81 7.94
CA LEU A 157 0.00 -61.22 9.34
C LEU A 157 -1.21 -62.01 9.87
N ARG A 158 -2.44 -61.64 9.46
CA ARG A 158 -3.66 -62.37 9.80
C ARG A 158 -3.69 -63.77 9.19
N MET A 159 -3.27 -63.93 7.92
CA MET A 159 -3.17 -65.25 7.30
C MET A 159 -2.12 -66.13 8.02
N ALA A 160 -0.96 -65.57 8.34
CA ALA A 160 0.10 -66.28 9.09
C ALA A 160 -0.36 -66.71 10.50
N LEU A 161 -1.08 -65.84 11.21
CA LEU A 161 -1.67 -66.15 12.52
C LEU A 161 -2.77 -67.21 12.43
N ASN A 162 -3.60 -67.18 11.38
CA ASN A 162 -4.65 -68.18 11.21
C ASN A 162 -4.05 -69.57 10.87
N MET A 163 -2.99 -69.64 10.07
CA MET A 163 -2.28 -70.90 9.78
C MET A 163 -1.58 -71.49 11.01
N THR A 164 -0.94 -70.65 11.83
CA THR A 164 -0.31 -71.11 13.09
C THR A 164 -1.35 -71.65 14.07
N HIS A 165 -2.50 -70.98 14.20
CA HIS A 165 -3.62 -71.47 15.02
C HIS A 165 -4.15 -72.83 14.52
N VAL A 166 -4.32 -73.02 13.20
CA VAL A 166 -4.72 -74.32 12.63
C VAL A 166 -3.65 -75.40 12.84
N GLY A 167 -2.37 -75.06 12.73
CA GLY A 167 -1.24 -75.96 13.02
C GLY A 167 -1.20 -76.43 14.47
N GLU A 168 -1.53 -75.54 15.41
CA GLU A 168 -1.60 -75.86 16.83
C GLU A 168 -2.79 -76.77 17.17
N HIS A 169 -3.94 -76.57 16.52
CA HIS A 169 -5.07 -77.50 16.60
C HIS A 169 -4.76 -78.89 16.02
N ARG A 170 -4.01 -78.97 14.92
CA ARG A 170 -3.63 -80.25 14.30
C ARG A 170 -2.65 -81.03 15.18
N THR A 171 -1.61 -80.38 15.72
CA THR A 171 -0.63 -81.00 16.62
C THR A 171 -1.24 -81.40 17.97
N ARG A 172 -2.23 -80.66 18.49
CA ARG A 172 -2.98 -81.03 19.70
C ARG A 172 -3.83 -82.29 19.49
N LYS A 173 -4.51 -82.43 18.33
CA LYS A 173 -5.25 -83.66 17.97
C LYS A 173 -4.32 -84.88 17.83
N GLU A 174 -3.13 -84.72 17.27
CA GLU A 174 -2.16 -85.81 17.14
C GLU A 174 -1.57 -86.25 18.49
N ARG A 175 -1.26 -85.31 19.39
CA ARG A 175 -0.84 -85.64 20.77
C ARG A 175 -1.92 -86.42 21.51
N VAL A 176 -3.19 -86.00 21.45
CA VAL A 176 -4.31 -86.73 22.08
C VAL A 176 -4.47 -88.14 21.51
N LYS A 177 -4.31 -88.33 20.19
CA LYS A 177 -4.34 -89.66 19.56
C LYS A 177 -3.16 -90.55 20.01
N LYS A 178 -1.95 -90.00 20.16
CA LYS A 178 -0.77 -90.73 20.64
C LYS A 178 -0.92 -91.18 22.10
N THR A 179 -1.44 -90.32 22.98
CA THR A 179 -1.69 -90.66 24.38
C THR A 179 -2.76 -91.75 24.52
N LYS A 180 -3.82 -91.69 23.69
CA LYS A 180 -4.89 -92.71 23.69
C LYS A 180 -4.44 -94.07 23.15
N LYS A 181 -3.43 -94.12 22.27
CA LYS A 181 -2.81 -95.38 21.82
C LYS A 181 -1.90 -95.99 22.89
N ARG A 182 -1.19 -95.16 23.67
CA ARG A 182 -0.28 -95.63 24.73
C ARG A 182 -1.03 -96.29 25.89
N ASN A 183 -2.14 -95.71 26.34
CA ASN A 183 -2.97 -96.27 27.42
C ASN A 183 -3.80 -97.52 27.04
N ARG A 184 -3.67 -98.05 25.83
CA ARG A 184 -4.35 -99.27 25.37
C ARG A 184 -3.41 -100.47 25.24
N SER A 185 -2.15 -100.30 25.67
CA SER A 185 -1.06 -101.27 25.53
C SER A 185 -0.50 -101.74 26.88
N GLU A 186 -1.10 -101.30 27.98
CA GLU A 186 -0.88 -101.76 29.36
C GLU A 186 -2.15 -102.47 29.85
#